data_AF-A0A0B6YQ23-F1
#
_entry.id   AF-A0A0B6YQ23-F1
#
_cell.length_a   1.000
_cell.length_b   1.000
_cell.length_c   1.000
_cell.angle_alpha   90.00
_cell.angle_beta   90.00
_cell.angle_gamma   90.00
#
_symmetry.space_group_name_H-M   'P 1'
#
loop_
_entity.id
_entity.type
_entity.pdbx_description
1 polymer ?
#
loop_
_entity_poly.entity_id
_entity_poly.type
_entity_poly.pdbx_seq_one_letter_code
_entity_poly.pdbx_strand_id
1 'polypeptide(L)'
;MNGAADSSAVIVQVRKVNGEASQPAFPYSGREGQVACSVSSKVYIFGGVEQGQGNEPKESNELIIFDIASSKWSLPVVSGTLPPPRSAASLVAV
;
A
#
# COMPACT_ATOMS: atom_id res chain seq x y z
N MET A 1 -41.36 4.93 -12.00
CA MET A 1 -39.94 5.06 -12.33
C MET A 1 -39.20 5.15 -11.00
N ASN A 2 -38.69 4.03 -10.49
CA ASN A 2 -37.98 4.02 -9.21
C ASN A 2 -36.51 4.30 -9.49
N GLY A 3 -36.07 5.52 -9.18
CA GLY A 3 -34.67 5.90 -9.21
C GLY A 3 -33.91 5.13 -8.13
N ALA A 4 -33.20 4.09 -8.53
CA ALA A 4 -32.16 3.51 -7.70
C ALA A 4 -31.09 4.58 -7.50
N ALA A 5 -30.88 4.98 -6.24
CA ALA A 5 -29.80 5.89 -5.89
C ALA A 5 -28.47 5.26 -6.35
N ASP A 6 -27.78 5.97 -7.23
CA ASP A 6 -26.39 5.70 -7.60
C ASP A 6 -25.54 5.80 -6.33
N SER A 7 -25.25 4.64 -5.73
CA SER A 7 -24.43 4.52 -4.53
C SER A 7 -22.95 4.61 -4.92
N SER A 8 -22.56 5.78 -5.44
CA SER A 8 -21.17 6.19 -5.66
C SER A 8 -20.42 6.48 -4.34
N ALA A 9 -21.04 6.24 -3.19
CA ALA A 9 -20.43 6.40 -1.88
C ALA A 9 -19.31 5.36 -1.68
N VAL A 10 -18.06 5.84 -1.68
CA VAL A 10 -16.91 5.06 -1.20
C VAL A 10 -17.02 4.97 0.33
N ILE A 11 -17.49 3.82 0.82
CA ILE A 11 -17.52 3.56 2.27
C ILE A 11 -16.12 3.17 2.71
N VAL A 12 -15.42 4.09 3.37
CA VAL A 12 -14.12 3.81 3.98
C VAL A 12 -14.34 3.18 5.35
N GLN A 13 -14.11 1.86 5.46
CA GLN A 13 -14.07 1.19 6.75
C GLN A 13 -12.67 1.31 7.36
N VAL A 14 -12.49 2.20 8.32
CA VAL A 14 -11.26 2.27 9.12
C VAL A 14 -11.38 1.29 10.29
N ARG A 15 -10.50 0.29 10.35
CA ARG A 15 -10.33 -0.56 11.54
C ARG A 15 -8.94 -0.36 12.10
N LYS A 16 -8.85 -0.09 13.41
CA LYS A 16 -7.58 -0.15 14.12
C LYS A 16 -7.16 -1.60 14.22
N VAL A 17 -6.04 -1.96 13.60
CA VAL A 17 -5.42 -3.27 13.79
C VAL A 17 -4.63 -3.18 15.09
N ASN A 18 -5.24 -3.60 16.20
CA ASN A 18 -4.48 -3.91 17.41
C ASN A 18 -3.68 -5.17 17.10
N GLY A 19 -2.36 -5.18 17.35
CA GLY A 19 -1.43 -6.25 16.97
C GLY A 19 -1.67 -7.61 17.65
N GLU A 20 -2.91 -8.07 17.73
CA GLU A 20 -3.30 -9.39 18.20
C GLU A 20 -2.94 -10.45 17.16
N ALA A 21 -2.34 -11.55 17.64
CA ALA A 21 -1.81 -12.66 16.85
C ALA A 21 -2.85 -13.41 15.98
N SER A 22 -4.14 -13.06 16.08
CA SER A 22 -5.26 -13.68 15.35
C SER A 22 -5.66 -12.93 14.07
N GLN A 23 -5.21 -11.68 13.90
CA GLN A 23 -5.39 -10.94 12.64
C GLN A 23 -4.29 -11.34 11.67
N PRO A 24 -4.59 -11.52 10.36
CA PRO A 24 -3.53 -11.76 9.39
C PRO A 24 -2.56 -10.60 9.51
N ALA A 25 -1.32 -10.93 9.93
CA ALA A 25 -0.27 -9.95 10.13
C ALA A 25 -0.27 -9.01 8.94
N PHE A 26 -0.52 -7.72 9.17
CA PHE A 26 -0.41 -6.73 8.12
C PHE A 26 1.03 -6.86 7.60
N PRO A 27 1.26 -7.39 6.38
CA PRO A 27 2.52 -8.07 6.09
C PRO A 27 3.70 -7.11 5.90
N TYR A 28 3.42 -5.80 5.94
CA TYR A 28 4.38 -4.74 5.69
C TYR A 28 4.39 -3.73 6.83
N SER A 29 5.57 -3.21 7.14
CA SER A 29 5.77 -2.15 8.12
C SER A 29 5.00 -0.87 7.75
N GLY A 30 4.49 -0.18 8.78
CA GLY A 30 3.96 1.18 8.63
C GLY A 30 5.05 2.11 8.13
N ARG A 31 4.71 2.97 7.17
CA ARG A 31 5.63 3.85 6.48
C ARG A 31 5.00 5.20 6.15
N GLU A 32 5.84 6.22 5.99
CA GLU A 32 5.46 7.56 5.55
C GLU A 32 6.20 7.98 4.27
N GLY A 33 5.67 8.94 3.52
CA GLY A 33 6.32 9.46 2.32
C GLY A 33 6.45 8.45 1.17
N GLN A 34 5.73 7.32 1.23
CA GLN A 34 5.63 6.35 0.13
C GLN A 34 4.89 6.95 -1.07
N VAL A 35 5.19 6.43 -2.26
CA VAL A 35 4.49 6.79 -3.50
C VAL A 35 3.59 5.65 -3.94
N ALA A 36 2.48 5.97 -4.60
CA ALA A 36 1.55 4.97 -5.09
C ALA A 36 0.97 5.32 -6.45
N CYS A 37 0.68 4.30 -7.25
CA CYS A 37 -0.14 4.40 -8.46
C CYS A 37 -1.05 3.18 -8.59
N SER A 38 -2.13 3.31 -9.36
CA SER A 38 -3.06 2.21 -9.61
C SER A 38 -3.06 1.78 -11.07
N VAL A 39 -3.04 0.47 -11.31
CA VAL A 39 -3.28 -0.11 -12.63
C VAL A 39 -4.31 -1.22 -12.47
N SER A 40 -5.47 -1.09 -13.13
CA SER A 40 -6.59 -2.01 -12.96
C SER A 40 -7.00 -2.15 -11.47
N SER A 41 -7.19 -3.37 -10.97
CA SER A 41 -7.56 -3.65 -9.58
C SER A 41 -6.37 -3.67 -8.61
N LYS A 42 -5.20 -3.13 -8.99
CA LYS A 42 -3.97 -3.21 -8.20
C LYS A 42 -3.43 -1.81 -7.89
N VAL A 43 -3.10 -1.59 -6.62
CA VAL A 43 -2.38 -0.41 -6.14
C VAL A 43 -0.93 -0.81 -5.90
N TYR A 44 -0.01 -0.16 -6.59
CA TYR A 44 1.43 -0.34 -6.45
C TYR A 44 1.94 0.74 -5.51
N ILE A 45 2.72 0.34 -4.51
CA ILE A 45 3.26 1.25 -3.50
C ILE A 45 4.76 1.02 -3.43
N PHE A 46 5.54 2.10 -3.57
CA PHE A 46 7.00 2.04 -3.58
C PHE A 46 7.61 2.95 -2.52
N GLY A 47 8.63 2.42 -1.85
CA GLY A 47 9.49 3.16 -0.94
C GLY A 47 8.78 3.73 0.29
N GLY A 48 9.20 4.93 0.70
CA GLY A 48 8.80 5.54 1.97
C GLY A 48 9.79 5.29 3.10
N VAL A 49 9.51 5.85 4.26
CA VAL A 49 10.31 5.76 5.49
C VAL A 49 9.59 4.86 6.48
N GLU A 50 10.22 3.75 6.85
CA GLU A 50 9.75 2.82 7.87
C GLU A 50 10.30 3.24 9.23
N GLN A 51 9.43 3.33 10.24
CA GLN A 51 9.81 3.61 11.62
C GLN A 51 10.16 2.28 12.31
N GLY A 52 11.46 1.96 12.43
CA GLY A 52 11.92 0.70 13.01
C GLY A 52 11.68 0.58 14.52
N GLN A 53 11.62 -0.67 15.04
CA GLN A 53 11.69 -0.92 16.48
C GLN A 53 13.10 -0.59 16.98
N GLY A 54 13.34 0.67 17.36
CA GLY A 54 14.67 1.16 17.77
C GLY A 54 15.00 2.61 17.42
N ASN A 55 14.07 3.38 16.84
CA ASN A 55 14.10 4.84 16.63
C ASN A 55 14.93 5.41 15.46
N GLU A 56 15.50 4.59 14.57
CA GLU A 56 16.10 5.15 13.35
C GLU A 56 15.15 4.99 12.14
N PRO A 57 14.73 6.09 11.50
CA PRO A 57 13.95 6.04 10.27
C PRO A 57 14.75 5.38 9.15
N LYS A 58 14.15 4.42 8.45
CA LYS A 58 14.80 3.71 7.34
C LYS A 58 14.04 3.93 6.04
N GLU A 59 14.71 4.51 5.04
CA GLU A 59 14.16 4.55 3.69
C GLU A 59 14.06 3.14 3.09
N SER A 60 12.96 2.88 2.42
CA SER A 60 12.64 1.62 1.76
C SER A 60 12.75 1.78 0.24
N ASN A 61 13.10 0.69 -0.45
CA ASN A 61 12.93 0.51 -1.89
C ASN A 61 12.01 -0.66 -2.21
N GLU A 62 11.19 -1.07 -1.24
CA GLU A 62 10.25 -2.15 -1.42
C GLU A 62 9.11 -1.70 -2.35
N LEU A 63 8.76 -2.56 -3.32
CA LEU A 63 7.56 -2.43 -4.13
C LEU A 63 6.54 -3.46 -3.64
N ILE A 64 5.40 -2.98 -3.13
CA ILE A 64 4.31 -3.84 -2.66
C ILE A 64 3.05 -3.58 -3.47
N ILE A 65 2.22 -4.61 -3.62
CA ILE A 65 0.94 -4.52 -4.32
C ILE A 65 -0.20 -4.79 -3.35
N PHE A 66 -1.21 -3.93 -3.38
CA PHE A 66 -2.52 -4.23 -2.83
C PHE A 66 -3.50 -4.54 -3.97
N ASP A 67 -4.05 -5.74 -3.96
CA ASP A 67 -5.10 -6.16 -4.90
C ASP A 67 -6.48 -5.86 -4.29
N ILE A 68 -7.19 -4.89 -4.88
CA ILE A 68 -8.48 -4.40 -4.42
C ILE A 68 -9.56 -5.50 -4.49
N ALA A 69 -9.53 -6.32 -5.55
CA ALA A 69 -10.54 -7.35 -5.79
C ALA A 69 -10.49 -8.46 -4.75
N SER A 70 -9.27 -8.86 -4.35
CA SER A 70 -9.06 -9.91 -3.35
C SER A 70 -8.79 -9.39 -1.94
N SER A 71 -8.58 -8.09 -1.77
CA SER A 71 -8.11 -7.46 -0.52
C SER A 71 -6.83 -8.12 0.01
N LYS A 72 -5.91 -8.46 -0.88
CA LYS A 72 -4.64 -9.14 -0.54
C LYS A 72 -3.43 -8.31 -0.93
N TRP A 73 -2.41 -8.46 -0.09
CA TRP A 73 -1.09 -7.89 -0.27
C TRP A 73 -0.15 -8.90 -0.95
N SER A 74 0.74 -8.44 -1.82
CA SER A 74 1.78 -9.29 -2.43
C SER A 74 3.02 -8.51 -2.85
N LEU A 75 4.14 -9.24 -3.03
CA LEU A 75 5.33 -8.74 -3.69
C LEU A 75 5.25 -9.05 -5.19
N PRO A 76 5.46 -8.07 -6.08
CA PRO A 76 5.60 -8.34 -7.51
C PRO A 76 6.89 -9.09 -7.82
N VAL A 77 6.85 -9.87 -8.89
CA VAL A 77 8.06 -10.29 -9.58
C VAL A 77 8.54 -9.11 -10.41
N VAL A 78 9.75 -8.62 -10.11
CA VAL A 78 10.38 -7.48 -10.79
C VAL A 78 11.68 -7.95 -11.45
N SER A 79 12.07 -7.26 -12.53
CA SER A 79 13.34 -7.51 -13.24
C SER A 79 14.09 -6.20 -13.44
N GLY A 80 15.39 -6.30 -13.70
CA GLY A 80 16.27 -5.14 -13.84
C GLY A 80 16.78 -4.60 -12.50
N THR A 81 17.33 -3.38 -12.54
CA THR A 81 17.89 -2.72 -11.35
C THR A 81 16.80 -1.99 -10.58
N LEU A 82 16.61 -2.38 -9.32
CA LEU A 82 15.70 -1.68 -8.42
C LEU A 82 16.16 -0.24 -8.20
N PRO A 83 15.25 0.75 -8.17
CA PRO A 83 15.62 2.10 -7.77
C PRO A 83 16.15 2.09 -6.33
N PRO A 84 17.12 2.98 -6.00
CA PRO A 84 17.54 3.19 -4.61
C PRO A 84 16.36 3.53 -3.69
N PRO A 85 16.49 3.23 -2.38
CA PRO A 85 15.53 3.68 -1.36
C PRO A 85 15.24 5.16 -1.49
N ARG A 86 13.97 5.53 -1.34
CA ARG A 86 13.54 6.93 -1.47
C ARG A 86 12.18 7.15 -0.83
N SER A 87 11.94 8.40 -0.48
CA SER A 87 10.68 8.93 0.00
C SER A 87 10.36 10.26 -0.71
N ALA A 88 9.14 10.79 -0.54
CA ALA A 88 8.70 12.08 -1.09
C ALA A 88 8.89 12.23 -2.61
N ALA A 89 8.67 11.15 -3.37
CA ALA A 89 8.82 11.10 -4.82
C ALA A 89 7.46 11.16 -5.56
N SER A 90 7.46 10.83 -6.86
CA SER A 90 6.24 10.59 -7.66
C SER A 90 6.31 9.22 -8.31
N LEU A 91 5.15 8.55 -8.41
CA LEU A 91 4.96 7.31 -9.15
C LEU A 91 3.73 7.48 -10.04
N VAL A 92 3.88 7.20 -11.33
CA VAL A 92 2.82 7.34 -12.34
C VAL A 92 2.71 6.06 -13.15
N ALA A 93 1.47 5.72 -13.53
CA ALA A 93 1.18 4.70 -14.53
C ALA A 93 0.85 5.39 -15.86
N VAL A 94 1.21 4.76 -16.97
CA VAL A 94 1.00 5.26 -18.33
C VAL A 94 0.12 4.28 -19.09
#